data_AF-A0A1H0RQE6-F1
#
_entry.id   AF-A0A1H0RQE6-F1
#
_cell.length_a   1.000
_cell.length_b   1.000
_cell.length_c   1.000
_cell.angle_alpha   90.00
_cell.angle_beta   90.00
_cell.angle_gamma   90.00
#
_symmetry.space_group_name_H-M   'P 1'
#
loop_
_entity.id
_entity.type
_entity.pdbx_description
1 polymer ?
#
loop_
_entity_poly.entity_id
_entity_poly.type
_entity_poly.pdbx_seq_one_letter_code
_entity_poly.pdbx_strand_id
1 'polypeptide(L)'
;MSEKSRSVVATRVLGAVTAVYSAAPVVSPRVLAKPTRLTTSRGAVSAPVRTLVAAIGARDVAIGTAMMLAKPGGSLRAAVMTRVAADLADAAVFGLTLPDHTARRKVAAFAPCWAALCGVSGLRR
;
A
#
# COMPACT_ATOMS: atom_id res chain seq x y z
N MET A 1 21.40 4.28 -20.50
CA MET A 1 20.25 4.84 -19.74
C MET A 1 20.77 5.35 -18.40
N SER A 2 20.57 6.64 -18.08
CA SER A 2 21.07 7.25 -16.83
C SER A 2 20.42 6.64 -15.58
N GLU A 3 21.11 6.64 -14.45
CA GLU A 3 20.62 6.16 -13.15
C GLU A 3 19.29 6.82 -12.75
N LYS A 4 19.17 8.13 -12.99
CA LYS A 4 17.93 8.89 -12.78
C LYS A 4 16.76 8.35 -13.62
N SER A 5 17.02 7.92 -14.84
CA SER A 5 16.01 7.34 -15.72
C SER A 5 15.59 5.94 -15.25
N ARG A 6 16.52 5.12 -14.73
CA ARG A 6 16.21 3.82 -14.11
C ARG A 6 15.34 3.97 -12.86
N SER A 7 15.64 4.93 -11.98
CA SER A 7 14.85 5.23 -10.79
C SER A 7 13.40 5.64 -11.13
N VAL A 8 13.23 6.48 -12.16
CA VAL A 8 11.89 6.87 -12.64
C VAL A 8 11.13 5.66 -13.17
N VAL A 9 11.75 4.80 -13.97
CA VAL A 9 11.10 3.58 -14.48
C VAL A 9 10.72 2.65 -13.33
N ALA A 10 11.63 2.39 -12.39
CA ALA A 10 11.35 1.56 -11.22
C ALA A 10 10.17 2.10 -10.40
N THR A 11 10.12 3.41 -10.16
CA THR A 11 9.03 4.06 -9.44
C THR A 11 7.69 3.91 -10.17
N ARG A 12 7.68 4.03 -11.49
CA ARG A 12 6.45 3.83 -12.29
C ARG A 12 5.98 2.38 -12.25
N VAL A 13 6.90 1.42 -12.34
CA VAL A 13 6.60 -0.01 -12.20
C VAL A 13 6.00 -0.30 -10.82
N LEU A 14 6.61 0.22 -9.76
CA LEU A 14 6.06 0.09 -8.40
C LEU A 14 4.70 0.76 -8.25
N GLY A 15 4.49 1.91 -8.88
CA GLY A 15 3.18 2.56 -8.97
C GLY A 15 2.12 1.66 -9.60
N ALA A 16 2.47 1.02 -10.74
CA ALA A 16 1.58 0.08 -11.42
C ALA A 16 1.30 -1.17 -10.58
N VAL A 17 2.33 -1.75 -9.96
CA VAL A 17 2.16 -2.91 -9.07
C VAL A 17 1.27 -2.54 -7.89
N THR A 18 1.48 -1.38 -7.27
CA THR A 18 0.63 -0.87 -6.18
C THR A 18 -0.81 -0.72 -6.65
N ALA A 19 -1.04 -0.08 -7.79
CA ALA A 19 -2.39 0.13 -8.30
C ALA A 19 -3.12 -1.18 -8.61
N VAL A 20 -2.46 -2.13 -9.26
CA VAL A 20 -3.06 -3.43 -9.59
C VAL A 20 -3.29 -4.25 -8.31
N TYR A 21 -2.31 -4.33 -7.42
CA TYR A 21 -2.43 -5.10 -6.19
C TYR A 21 -3.52 -4.54 -5.27
N SER A 22 -3.61 -3.22 -5.14
CA SER A 22 -4.59 -2.56 -4.28
C SER A 22 -6.00 -2.50 -4.86
N ALA A 23 -6.19 -2.81 -6.15
CA ALA A 23 -7.52 -3.05 -6.70
C ALA A 23 -8.13 -4.37 -6.18
N ALA A 24 -7.32 -5.37 -5.85
CA ALA A 24 -7.79 -6.65 -5.35
C ALA A 24 -8.64 -6.55 -4.06
N PRO A 25 -8.23 -5.82 -3.00
CA PRO A 25 -9.07 -5.62 -1.81
C PRO A 25 -10.34 -4.80 -2.07
N VAL A 26 -10.40 -3.97 -3.12
CA VAL A 26 -11.63 -3.25 -3.51
C VAL A 26 -12.67 -4.22 -4.05
N VAL A 27 -12.26 -5.11 -4.96
CA VAL A 27 -13.15 -6.12 -5.56
C VAL A 27 -13.46 -7.26 -4.58
N SER A 28 -12.45 -7.68 -3.82
CA SER A 28 -12.54 -8.77 -2.86
C SER A 28 -11.93 -8.37 -1.53
N PRO A 29 -12.72 -7.78 -0.62
CA PRO A 29 -12.24 -7.35 0.70
C PRO A 29 -11.61 -8.45 1.55
N ARG A 30 -11.88 -9.73 1.22
CA ARG A 30 -11.25 -10.89 1.86
C ARG A 30 -9.73 -10.93 1.66
N VAL A 31 -9.20 -10.36 0.57
CA VAL A 31 -7.76 -10.32 0.27
C VAL A 31 -6.99 -9.63 1.40
N LEU A 32 -7.53 -8.55 1.96
CA LEU A 32 -6.92 -7.86 3.10
C LEU A 32 -7.49 -8.33 4.45
N ALA A 33 -8.80 -8.57 4.54
CA ALA A 33 -9.45 -8.91 5.81
C ALA A 33 -9.01 -10.27 6.38
N LYS A 34 -8.75 -11.27 5.51
CA LYS A 34 -8.32 -12.61 5.97
C LYS A 34 -6.92 -12.61 6.62
N PRO A 35 -5.85 -12.08 5.98
CA PRO A 35 -4.52 -12.07 6.60
C PRO A 35 -4.45 -11.18 7.85
N THR A 36 -5.29 -10.16 7.94
CA THR A 36 -5.41 -9.27 9.12
C THR A 36 -6.35 -9.81 10.21
N ARG A 37 -6.96 -10.99 10.00
CA ARG A 37 -7.95 -11.61 10.88
C ARG A 37 -9.15 -10.71 11.21
N LEU A 38 -9.56 -9.87 10.26
CA LEU A 38 -10.77 -9.04 10.30
C LEU A 38 -11.99 -9.74 9.68
N THR A 39 -12.00 -11.08 9.68
CA THR A 39 -13.14 -11.90 9.28
C THR A 39 -13.88 -12.43 10.51
N THR A 40 -15.19 -12.65 10.39
CA THR A 40 -15.98 -13.34 11.41
C THR A 40 -15.53 -14.79 11.58
N SER A 41 -16.02 -15.46 12.64
CA SER A 41 -15.77 -16.89 12.88
C SER A 41 -16.21 -17.80 11.71
N ARG A 42 -17.20 -17.37 10.93
CA ARG A 42 -17.65 -18.06 9.70
C ARG A 42 -16.87 -17.65 8.44
N GLY A 43 -15.79 -16.87 8.58
CA GLY A 43 -14.96 -16.40 7.47
C GLY A 43 -15.60 -15.29 6.62
N ALA A 44 -16.69 -14.66 7.07
CA ALA A 44 -17.31 -13.55 6.38
C ALA A 44 -16.61 -12.22 6.72
N VAL A 45 -16.61 -11.26 5.80
CA VAL A 45 -16.21 -9.88 6.09
C VAL A 45 -17.47 -9.13 6.53
N SER A 46 -17.41 -8.28 7.56
CA SER A 46 -18.56 -7.45 7.94
C SER A 46 -18.70 -6.25 6.98
N ALA A 47 -19.87 -5.60 6.94
CA ALA A 47 -20.05 -4.42 6.07
C ALA A 47 -19.08 -3.26 6.43
N PRO A 48 -18.87 -2.88 7.69
CA PRO A 48 -17.89 -1.83 8.04
C PRO A 48 -16.47 -2.16 7.61
N VAL A 49 -16.03 -3.42 7.79
CA VAL A 49 -14.69 -3.85 7.35
C VAL A 49 -14.59 -3.81 5.83
N ARG A 50 -15.62 -4.25 5.09
CA ARG A 50 -15.65 -4.13 3.62
C ARG A 50 -15.46 -2.69 3.18
N THR A 51 -16.19 -1.75 3.77
CA THR A 51 -16.10 -0.32 3.44
C THR A 51 -14.69 0.21 3.66
N LEU A 52 -14.09 -0.04 4.83
CA LEU A 52 -12.74 0.43 5.14
C LEU A 52 -11.67 -0.21 4.25
N VAL A 53 -11.75 -1.52 4.02
CA VAL A 53 -10.81 -2.24 3.13
C VAL A 53 -10.90 -1.70 1.70
N ALA A 54 -12.11 -1.45 1.20
CA ALA A 54 -12.30 -0.87 -0.13
C ALA A 54 -11.76 0.57 -0.19
N ALA A 55 -11.96 1.38 0.85
CA ALA A 55 -11.43 2.74 0.91
C ALA A 55 -9.89 2.77 0.92
N ILE A 56 -9.24 1.88 1.70
CA ILE A 56 -7.78 1.73 1.73
C ILE A 56 -7.26 1.29 0.35
N GLY A 57 -7.90 0.27 -0.24
CA GLY A 57 -7.56 -0.19 -1.59
C GLY A 57 -7.66 0.94 -2.61
N ALA A 58 -8.79 1.65 -2.65
CA ALA A 58 -9.02 2.76 -3.58
C ALA A 58 -8.02 3.92 -3.41
N ARG A 59 -7.69 4.27 -2.16
CA ARG A 59 -6.62 5.24 -1.82
C ARG A 59 -5.30 4.81 -2.46
N ASP A 60 -4.92 3.56 -2.29
CA ASP A 60 -3.65 3.03 -2.78
C ASP A 60 -3.63 2.89 -4.31
N VAL A 61 -4.78 2.59 -4.93
CA VAL A 61 -4.94 2.65 -6.40
C VAL A 61 -4.69 4.06 -6.91
N ALA A 62 -5.27 5.07 -6.26
CA ALA A 62 -5.08 6.47 -6.64
C ALA A 62 -3.60 6.91 -6.50
N ILE A 63 -2.96 6.56 -5.38
CA ILE A 63 -1.54 6.88 -5.14
C ILE A 63 -0.64 6.16 -6.16
N GLY A 64 -0.85 4.86 -6.39
CA GLY A 64 -0.08 4.08 -7.37
C GLY A 64 -0.22 4.64 -8.80
N THR A 65 -1.43 5.04 -9.17
CA THR A 65 -1.70 5.70 -10.46
C THR A 65 -0.98 7.05 -10.55
N ALA A 66 -0.97 7.84 -9.48
CA ALA A 66 -0.20 9.09 -9.43
C ALA A 66 1.30 8.85 -9.61
N MET A 67 1.87 7.79 -9.01
CA MET A 67 3.27 7.41 -9.21
C MET A 67 3.58 7.02 -10.66
N MET A 68 2.62 6.44 -11.39
CA MET A 68 2.80 6.10 -12.80
C MET A 68 2.81 7.34 -13.70
N LEU A 69 1.90 8.29 -13.44
CA LEU A 69 1.58 9.37 -14.37
C LEU A 69 2.28 10.69 -14.04
N ALA A 70 2.72 10.91 -12.80
CA ALA A 70 3.35 12.15 -12.39
C ALA A 70 4.62 12.46 -13.21
N LYS A 71 4.83 13.76 -13.45
CA LYS A 71 6.06 14.26 -14.08
C LYS A 71 7.26 13.96 -13.16
N PRO A 72 8.42 13.53 -13.70
CA PRO A 72 9.63 13.36 -12.91
C PRO A 72 10.01 14.64 -12.17
N GLY A 73 10.47 14.51 -10.92
CA GLY A 73 10.79 15.65 -10.05
C GLY A 73 9.85 15.73 -8.85
N GLY A 74 9.46 16.95 -8.47
CA GLY A 74 8.69 17.20 -7.24
C GLY A 74 7.36 16.47 -7.16
N SER A 75 6.60 16.40 -8.25
CA SER A 75 5.31 15.69 -8.29
C SER A 75 5.43 14.20 -8.08
N LEU A 76 6.39 13.54 -8.76
CA LEU A 76 6.63 12.12 -8.57
C LEU A 76 7.15 11.83 -7.16
N ARG A 77 8.02 12.69 -6.63
CA ARG A 77 8.53 12.59 -5.26
C ARG A 77 7.41 12.70 -4.23
N ALA A 78 6.48 13.64 -4.42
CA ALA A 78 5.32 13.79 -3.55
C ALA A 78 4.44 12.53 -3.55
N ALA A 79 4.13 11.98 -4.72
CA ALA A 79 3.35 10.73 -4.83
C ALA A 79 4.04 9.56 -4.10
N VAL A 80 5.36 9.42 -4.24
CA VAL A 80 6.16 8.42 -3.51
C VAL A 80 6.12 8.66 -2.00
N MET A 81 6.30 9.90 -1.54
CA MET A 81 6.21 10.24 -0.12
C MET A 81 4.84 9.92 0.46
N THR A 82 3.76 10.21 -0.27
CA THR A 82 2.39 9.85 0.12
C THR A 82 2.24 8.34 0.23
N ARG A 83 2.83 7.57 -0.70
CA ARG A 83 2.82 6.10 -0.62
C ARG A 83 3.53 5.58 0.62
N VAL A 84 4.75 6.08 0.87
CA VAL A 84 5.55 5.74 2.05
C VAL A 84 4.78 6.08 3.33
N ALA A 85 4.17 7.25 3.41
CA ALA A 85 3.38 7.67 4.56
C ALA A 85 2.16 6.76 4.78
N ALA A 86 1.46 6.36 3.71
CA ALA A 86 0.34 5.43 3.78
C ALA A 86 0.77 4.05 4.30
N ASP A 87 1.86 3.48 3.78
CA ASP A 87 2.41 2.21 4.25
C ASP A 87 2.80 2.25 5.73
N LEU A 88 3.46 3.33 6.17
CA LEU A 88 3.83 3.51 7.57
C LEU A 88 2.61 3.70 8.48
N ALA A 89 1.59 4.42 8.03
CA ALA A 89 0.33 4.56 8.75
C ALA A 89 -0.38 3.21 8.90
N ASP A 90 -0.44 2.40 7.83
CA ASP A 90 -1.03 1.06 7.88
C ASP A 90 -0.23 0.15 8.82
N ALA A 91 1.11 0.22 8.80
CA ALA A 91 1.98 -0.50 9.75
C ALA A 91 1.68 -0.14 11.20
N ALA A 92 1.55 1.16 11.51
CA ALA A 92 1.27 1.66 12.85
C ALA A 92 -0.15 1.29 13.30
N VAL A 93 -1.16 1.62 12.50
CA VAL A 93 -2.57 1.37 12.85
C VAL A 93 -2.82 -0.12 13.00
N PHE A 94 -2.49 -0.94 12.01
CA PHE A 94 -2.74 -2.38 12.10
C PHE A 94 -1.80 -3.08 13.09
N GLY A 95 -0.53 -2.65 13.18
CA GLY A 95 0.43 -3.20 14.13
C GLY A 95 0.03 -2.96 15.59
N LEU A 96 -0.67 -1.87 15.88
CA LEU A 96 -1.09 -1.52 17.25
C LEU A 96 -2.52 -1.97 17.58
N THR A 97 -3.44 -1.98 16.61
CA THR A 97 -4.88 -2.09 16.90
C THR A 97 -5.53 -3.40 16.49
N LEU A 98 -4.91 -4.22 15.62
CA LEU A 98 -5.52 -5.50 15.23
C LEU A 98 -5.76 -6.39 16.45
N PRO A 99 -6.85 -7.15 16.54
CA PRO A 99 -7.12 -7.98 17.72
C PRO A 99 -6.12 -9.15 17.87
N ASP A 100 -5.54 -9.59 16.75
CA ASP A 100 -4.67 -10.76 16.71
C ASP A 100 -3.18 -10.40 16.70
N HIS A 101 -2.42 -10.95 17.64
CA HIS A 101 -1.00 -10.64 17.81
C HIS A 101 -0.11 -11.14 16.66
N THR A 102 -0.48 -12.24 16.00
CA THR A 102 0.25 -12.73 14.83
C THR A 102 0.00 -11.83 13.62
N ALA A 103 -1.25 -11.38 13.43
CA ALA A 103 -1.62 -10.44 12.38
C ALA A 103 -0.91 -9.09 12.56
N ARG A 104 -0.84 -8.56 13.80
CA ARG A 104 -0.05 -7.35 14.13
C ARG A 104 1.40 -7.48 13.62
N ARG A 105 2.09 -8.55 14.01
CA ARG A 105 3.50 -8.80 13.62
C ARG A 105 3.66 -8.90 12.10
N LYS A 106 2.75 -9.60 11.42
CA LYS A 106 2.78 -9.72 9.95
C LYS A 106 2.68 -8.37 9.28
N VAL A 107 1.73 -7.53 9.69
CA VAL A 107 1.54 -6.21 9.06
C VAL A 107 2.68 -5.26 9.42
N ALA A 108 3.15 -5.27 10.67
CA ALA A 108 4.28 -4.47 11.12
C ALA A 108 5.60 -4.81 10.40
N ALA A 109 5.74 -6.02 9.85
CA ALA A 109 6.87 -6.37 8.99
C ALA A 109 6.61 -6.03 7.52
N PHE A 110 5.43 -6.38 7.00
CA PHE A 110 5.13 -6.29 5.57
C PHE A 110 5.01 -4.85 5.06
N ALA A 111 4.28 -3.99 5.77
CA ALA A 111 4.02 -2.62 5.32
C ALA A 111 5.29 -1.74 5.28
N PRO A 112 6.19 -1.77 6.29
CA PRO A 112 7.46 -1.05 6.20
C PRO A 112 8.38 -1.52 5.07
N CYS A 113 8.30 -2.79 4.65
CA CYS A 113 9.03 -3.26 3.47
C CYS A 113 8.56 -2.56 2.18
N TRP A 114 7.25 -2.36 2.03
CA TRP A 114 6.70 -1.58 0.90
C TRP A 114 7.11 -0.11 0.96
N ALA A 115 7.05 0.50 2.15
CA ALA A 115 7.53 1.86 2.38
C ALA A 115 9.00 2.01 1.97
N ALA A 116 9.86 1.08 2.41
CA ALA A 116 11.28 1.08 2.06
C ALA A 116 11.48 0.90 0.55
N LEU A 117 10.79 -0.04 -0.08
CA LEU A 117 10.91 -0.31 -1.52
C LEU A 117 10.53 0.93 -2.36
N CYS A 118 9.40 1.57 -2.06
CA CYS A 118 8.95 2.78 -2.75
C CYS A 118 9.86 3.98 -2.46
N GLY A 119 10.30 4.14 -1.21
CA GLY A 119 11.23 5.21 -0.83
C GLY A 119 12.58 5.07 -1.55
N VAL A 120 13.10 3.85 -1.64
CA VAL A 120 14.33 3.54 -2.37
C VAL A 120 14.21 3.83 -3.86
N SER A 121 13.07 3.53 -4.49
CA SER A 121 12.91 3.73 -5.93
C SER A 121 12.83 5.19 -6.33
N GLY A 122 12.22 6.05 -5.49
CA GLY A 122 11.84 7.42 -5.88
C GLY A 122 12.46 8.56 -5.07
N LEU A 123 13.12 8.27 -3.93
CA LEU A 123 13.70 9.28 -3.04
C LEU A 123 15.22 9.22 -2.93
N ARG A 124 15.86 8.18 -3.48
CA ARG A 124 17.32 8.12 -3.58
C ARG A 124 17.82 9.22 -4.52
N ARG A 125 18.89 9.90 -4.08
CA ARG A 125 19.52 11.02 -4.81
C ARG A 125 20.35 10.50 -5.96
#